data_AF-A0A1G9H1E2-F1
#
_entry.id   AF-A0A1G9H1E2-F1
#
_cell.length_a   1.000
_cell.length_b   1.000
_cell.length_c   1.000
_cell.angle_alpha   90.00
_cell.angle_beta   90.00
_cell.angle_gamma   90.00
#
_symmetry.space_group_name_H-M   'P 1'
#
loop_
_entity.id
_entity.type
_entity.pdbx_description
1 polymer ?
#
loop_
_entity_poly.entity_id
_entity_poly.type
_entity_poly.pdbx_seq_one_letter_code
_entity_poly.pdbx_strand_id
1 'polypeptide(L)'
;MMQLEDGKFYRSRIGDKTGPMRAGPDGNYFWLGRAYTKDGYYNGDGEPSRHDLIEEWKDQPPAKPADTDHVLQFFAFDHLPPALKEISRPFGQMAENMTKTLPRNPERTKALNKLLEAKDAAVRAFIAK
;
A
#
# COMPACT_ATOMS: atom_id res chain seq x y z
N MET A 1 6.74 21.70 23.68
CA MET A 1 6.75 22.61 22.53
C MET A 1 7.55 21.96 21.42
N MET A 2 6.95 21.82 20.25
CA MET A 2 7.57 21.19 19.08
C MET A 2 8.30 22.26 18.27
N GLN A 3 9.51 21.97 17.78
CA GLN A 3 10.23 22.87 16.89
C GLN A 3 9.92 22.49 15.44
N LEU A 4 9.21 23.37 14.75
CA LEU A 4 9.04 23.27 13.30
C LEU A 4 10.31 23.78 12.62
N GLU A 5 10.65 23.20 11.48
CA GLU A 5 11.82 23.53 10.65
C GLU A 5 11.38 23.65 9.19
N ASP A 6 12.10 24.49 8.44
CA ASP A 6 11.85 24.73 7.02
C ASP A 6 12.14 23.46 6.19
N GLY A 7 11.29 23.20 5.19
CA GLY A 7 11.42 22.07 4.29
C GLY A 7 10.98 20.71 4.85
N LYS A 8 10.68 20.60 6.16
CA LYS A 8 10.24 19.34 6.78
C LYS A 8 8.73 19.08 6.63
N PHE A 9 8.37 17.81 6.75
CA PHE A 9 6.98 17.35 6.83
C PHE A 9 6.63 17.00 8.26
N TYR A 10 5.36 17.17 8.59
CA TYR A 10 4.83 16.97 9.93
C TYR A 10 3.50 16.23 9.87
N ARG A 11 3.22 15.45 10.91
CA ARG A 11 1.95 14.77 11.08
C ARG A 11 0.99 15.68 11.83
N SER A 12 -0.23 15.85 11.29
CA SER A 12 -1.31 16.53 12.00
C SER A 12 -1.93 15.61 13.05
N ARG A 13 -2.72 16.18 13.99
CA ARG A 13 -3.42 15.41 15.02
C ARG A 13 -4.42 14.39 14.46
N ILE A 14 -4.95 14.62 13.25
CA ILE A 14 -5.80 13.68 12.49
C ILE A 14 -5.00 12.64 11.69
N GLY A 15 -3.68 12.72 11.71
CA GLY A 15 -2.78 11.75 11.11
C GLY A 15 -2.29 12.07 9.70
N ASP A 16 -2.64 13.23 9.15
CA ASP A 16 -2.29 13.62 7.78
C ASP A 16 -0.85 14.12 7.66
N LYS A 17 -0.21 13.81 6.52
CA LYS A 17 1.10 14.37 6.14
C LYS A 17 0.94 15.81 5.68
N THR A 18 1.51 16.74 6.43
CA THR A 18 1.43 18.19 6.20
C THR A 18 2.83 18.74 5.91
N GLY A 19 3.04 19.42 4.79
CA GLY A 19 4.33 19.98 4.39
C GLY A 19 4.63 19.83 2.89
N PRO A 20 5.79 20.31 2.41
CA PRO A 20 6.89 20.84 3.20
C PRO A 20 6.54 22.20 3.82
N MET A 21 6.91 22.39 5.09
CA MET A 21 6.70 23.65 5.79
C MET A 21 7.62 24.73 5.24
N ARG A 22 7.09 25.95 5.10
CA ARG A 22 7.87 27.12 4.68
C ARG A 22 7.98 28.13 5.81
N ALA A 23 9.19 28.44 6.25
CA ALA A 23 9.41 29.50 7.23
C ALA A 23 9.05 30.87 6.63
N GLY A 24 8.25 31.66 7.36
CA GLY A 24 7.98 33.06 7.04
C GLY A 24 8.70 34.02 7.98
N PRO A 25 8.61 35.33 7.70
CA PRO A 25 9.40 36.37 8.35
C PRO A 25 9.14 36.50 9.86
N ASP A 26 7.96 36.12 10.34
CA ASP A 26 7.53 36.28 11.74
C ASP A 26 7.72 35.02 12.59
N GLY A 27 8.54 34.06 12.14
CA GLY A 27 8.74 32.77 12.83
C GLY A 27 7.57 31.79 12.68
N ASN A 28 6.58 32.13 11.85
CA ASN A 28 5.48 31.26 11.44
C ASN A 28 5.91 30.33 10.30
N TYR A 29 5.29 29.16 10.24
CA TYR A 29 5.47 28.19 9.16
C TYR A 29 4.22 28.11 8.29
N PHE A 30 4.36 27.96 6.98
CA PHE A 30 3.26 28.03 6.04
C PHE A 30 3.15 26.77 5.21
N TRP A 31 1.92 26.29 5.02
CA TRP A 31 1.59 25.23 4.07
C TRP A 31 0.14 25.37 3.57
N LEU A 32 -0.05 25.32 2.24
CA LEU A 32 -1.35 25.46 1.55
C LEU A 32 -2.22 26.64 2.07
N GLY A 33 -1.60 27.80 2.29
CA GLY A 33 -2.31 29.00 2.73
C GLY A 33 -2.70 29.02 4.22
N ARG A 34 -2.27 28.02 5.00
CA ARG A 34 -2.39 28.02 6.46
C ARG A 34 -1.05 28.40 7.10
N ALA A 35 -1.12 29.20 8.16
CA ALA A 35 0.00 29.45 9.05
C ALA A 35 -0.01 28.44 10.20
N TYR A 36 1.18 28.06 10.66
CA TYR A 36 1.47 27.12 11.73
C TYR A 36 2.47 27.79 12.67
N THR A 37 2.22 27.73 13.97
CA THR A 37 3.05 28.35 15.00
C THR A 37 3.77 27.27 15.79
N LYS A 38 4.88 27.63 16.43
CA LYS A 38 5.60 26.77 17.37
C LYS A 38 4.74 26.36 18.58
N ASP A 39 3.78 27.21 18.94
CA ASP A 39 2.95 27.07 20.13
C ASP A 39 1.63 26.32 19.89
N GLY A 40 1.36 25.91 18.63
CA GLY A 40 0.12 25.25 18.24
C GLY A 40 -1.03 26.24 17.99
N TYR A 41 -2.06 25.81 17.27
CA TYR A 41 -3.28 26.58 17.04
C TYR A 41 -4.37 26.10 17.99
N TYR A 42 -4.90 27.01 18.82
CA TYR A 42 -6.09 26.76 19.62
C TYR A 42 -7.31 27.36 18.90
N ASN A 43 -8.39 26.60 18.81
CA ASN A 43 -9.66 27.12 18.30
C ASN A 43 -10.22 28.18 19.27
N GLY A 44 -11.20 28.98 18.83
CA GLY A 44 -11.85 29.99 19.68
C GLY A 44 -12.46 29.44 20.98
N ASP A 45 -12.69 28.11 21.04
CA ASP A 45 -13.20 27.37 22.18
C ASP A 45 -12.11 26.91 23.18
N GLY A 46 -10.83 27.28 22.94
CA GLY A 46 -9.69 26.86 23.76
C GLY A 46 -9.18 25.44 23.51
N GLU A 47 -9.91 24.64 22.72
CA GLU A 47 -9.47 23.31 22.30
C GLU A 47 -8.38 23.39 21.21
N PRO A 48 -7.33 22.55 21.27
CA PRO A 48 -6.32 22.46 20.22
C PRO A 48 -6.93 22.15 18.86
N SER A 49 -6.36 22.70 17.79
CA SER A 49 -6.86 22.46 16.44
C SER A 49 -6.65 21.00 16.06
N ARG A 50 -7.64 20.42 15.37
CA ARG A 50 -7.49 19.10 14.74
C ARG A 50 -6.35 19.06 13.71
N HIS A 51 -5.98 20.23 13.19
CA HIS A 51 -4.91 20.39 12.22
C HIS A 51 -3.56 20.73 12.87
N ASP A 52 -3.48 20.75 14.20
CA ASP A 52 -2.21 20.96 14.90
C ASP A 52 -1.21 19.89 14.51
N LEU A 53 0.02 20.34 14.30
CA LEU A 53 1.16 19.48 14.04
C LEU A 53 1.64 18.89 15.36
N ILE A 54 1.75 17.56 15.41
CA ILE A 54 2.05 16.82 16.65
C ILE A 54 3.44 16.18 16.64
N GLU A 55 3.96 15.79 15.47
CA GLU A 55 5.28 15.17 15.33
C GLU A 55 5.86 15.37 13.92
N GLU A 56 7.18 15.30 13.80
CA GLU A 56 7.87 15.26 12.49
C GLU A 56 7.45 14.00 11.74
N TRP A 57 7.01 14.17 10.48
CA TRP A 57 6.69 13.05 9.61
C TRP A 57 7.99 12.38 9.21
N LYS A 58 8.29 11.26 9.87
CA LYS A 58 9.30 10.32 9.41
C LYS A 58 8.63 9.45 8.37
N ASP A 59 9.21 9.35 7.18
CA ASP A 59 8.70 8.45 6.15
C ASP A 59 8.63 7.04 6.74
N GLN A 60 7.41 6.61 7.03
CA GLN A 60 7.16 5.27 7.48
C GLN A 60 7.47 4.37 6.28
N PRO A 61 8.22 3.27 6.46
CA PRO A 61 8.38 2.29 5.40
C PRO A 61 6.98 1.96 4.86
N PRO A 62 6.83 1.81 3.54
CA PRO A 62 5.52 1.66 2.91
C PRO A 62 4.70 0.66 3.73
N ALA A 63 3.48 1.05 4.10
CA ALA A 63 2.56 0.17 4.81
C ALA A 63 2.64 -1.20 4.15
N LYS A 64 2.97 -2.22 4.96
CA LYS A 64 3.23 -3.60 4.54
C LYS A 64 2.34 -3.92 3.35
N PRO A 65 2.91 -4.27 2.16
CA PRO A 65 2.13 -4.36 0.93
C PRO A 65 0.91 -5.22 1.22
N ALA A 66 -0.26 -4.69 0.87
CA ALA A 66 -1.55 -5.32 1.09
C ALA A 66 -1.39 -6.81 0.79
N ASP A 67 -1.78 -7.61 1.77
CA ASP A 67 -1.39 -9.00 1.98
C ASP A 67 -1.78 -9.89 0.77
N THR A 68 -0.99 -9.79 -0.30
CA THR A 68 -1.24 -10.44 -1.59
C THR A 68 -0.97 -11.92 -1.46
N ASP A 69 -1.79 -12.75 -2.10
CA ASP A 69 -1.54 -14.18 -2.15
C ASP A 69 -0.27 -14.43 -2.96
N HIS A 70 0.87 -14.63 -2.28
CA HIS A 70 2.18 -14.81 -2.89
C HIS A 70 2.21 -15.91 -3.96
N VAL A 71 1.30 -16.89 -3.88
CA VAL A 71 1.16 -17.98 -4.85
C VAL A 71 0.79 -17.49 -6.26
N LEU A 72 0.18 -16.30 -6.40
CA LEU A 72 -0.21 -15.73 -7.70
C LEU A 72 0.98 -15.56 -8.66
N GLN A 73 2.18 -15.31 -8.15
CA GLN A 73 3.37 -15.15 -9.00
C GLN A 73 3.67 -16.40 -9.84
N PHE A 74 3.31 -17.59 -9.35
CA PHE A 74 3.54 -18.86 -10.03
C PHE A 74 2.51 -19.15 -11.12
N PHE A 75 1.45 -18.35 -11.22
CA PHE A 75 0.45 -18.45 -12.27
C PHE A 75 0.76 -17.60 -13.50
N ALA A 76 1.82 -16.78 -13.46
CA ALA A 76 2.29 -16.06 -14.64
C ALA A 76 2.62 -17.05 -15.77
N PHE A 77 2.08 -16.80 -16.95
CA PHE A 77 2.29 -17.66 -18.13
C PHE A 77 2.98 -16.93 -19.27
N ASP A 78 3.21 -15.62 -19.14
CA ASP A 78 3.68 -14.82 -20.27
C ASP A 78 5.09 -15.12 -20.74
N HIS A 79 5.91 -15.67 -19.85
CA HIS A 79 7.26 -16.11 -20.12
C HIS A 79 7.33 -17.49 -20.80
N LEU A 80 6.20 -18.20 -20.92
CA LEU A 80 6.18 -19.56 -21.48
C LEU A 80 6.12 -19.54 -23.02
N PRO A 81 6.69 -20.56 -23.69
CA PRO A 81 6.50 -20.79 -25.13
C PRO A 81 5.02 -20.91 -25.50
N PRO A 82 4.62 -20.58 -26.76
CA PRO A 82 3.22 -20.48 -27.15
C PRO A 82 2.34 -21.68 -26.76
N ALA A 83 2.79 -22.91 -27.02
CA ALA A 83 2.03 -24.11 -26.70
C ALA A 83 1.79 -24.29 -25.19
N LEU A 84 2.81 -24.03 -24.37
CA LEU A 84 2.71 -24.11 -22.91
C LEU A 84 1.92 -22.95 -22.33
N LYS A 85 2.00 -21.77 -22.95
CA LYS A 85 1.22 -20.59 -22.58
C LYS A 85 -0.28 -20.88 -22.70
N GLU A 86 -0.73 -21.49 -23.79
CA GLU A 86 -2.15 -21.83 -23.98
C GLU A 86 -2.67 -22.81 -22.90
N ILE A 87 -1.85 -23.77 -22.47
CA ILE A 87 -2.20 -24.72 -21.40
C ILE A 87 -2.25 -24.02 -20.03
N SER A 88 -1.30 -23.13 -19.76
CA SER A 88 -1.16 -22.46 -18.47
C SER A 88 -2.16 -21.30 -18.28
N ARG A 89 -2.56 -20.61 -19.36
CA ARG A 89 -3.48 -19.46 -19.36
C ARG A 89 -4.76 -19.68 -18.55
N PRO A 90 -5.56 -20.74 -18.73
CA PRO A 90 -6.81 -20.92 -17.99
C PRO A 90 -6.60 -21.03 -16.48
N PHE A 91 -5.48 -21.61 -16.02
CA PHE A 91 -5.16 -21.69 -14.60
C PHE A 91 -4.84 -20.32 -14.01
N GLY A 92 -4.09 -19.48 -14.74
CA GLY A 92 -3.81 -18.11 -14.30
C GLY A 92 -5.07 -17.25 -14.20
N GLN A 93 -5.95 -17.33 -15.20
CA GLN A 93 -7.23 -16.62 -15.17
C GLN A 93 -8.12 -17.08 -14.00
N MET A 94 -8.16 -18.39 -13.72
CA MET A 94 -8.92 -18.92 -12.58
C MET A 94 -8.34 -18.43 -11.24
N ALA A 95 -7.02 -18.40 -11.08
CA ALA A 95 -6.37 -17.90 -9.87
C ALA A 95 -6.69 -16.42 -9.62
N GLU A 96 -6.66 -15.58 -10.66
CA GLU A 96 -7.09 -14.18 -10.58
C GLU A 96 -8.56 -14.07 -10.19
N ASN A 97 -9.45 -14.85 -10.80
CA ASN A 97 -10.88 -14.81 -10.48
C ASN A 97 -11.14 -15.20 -9.02
N MET A 98 -10.46 -16.22 -8.49
CA MET A 98 -10.59 -16.62 -7.09
C MET A 98 -10.16 -15.53 -6.12
N THR A 99 -9.07 -14.81 -6.42
CA THR A 99 -8.59 -13.72 -5.56
C THR A 99 -9.47 -12.47 -5.62
N LYS A 100 -10.14 -12.23 -6.75
CA LYS A 100 -11.13 -11.14 -6.92
C LYS A 100 -12.48 -11.45 -6.25
N THR A 101 -12.91 -12.71 -6.22
CA THR A 101 -14.28 -13.09 -5.82
C THR A 101 -14.39 -13.75 -4.45
N LEU A 102 -13.33 -14.38 -3.94
CA LEU A 102 -13.36 -15.10 -2.68
C LEU A 102 -12.67 -14.29 -1.57
N PRO A 103 -13.22 -14.26 -0.35
CA PRO A 103 -12.56 -13.63 0.78
C PRO A 103 -11.25 -14.34 1.13
N ARG A 104 -10.32 -13.61 1.72
CA ARG A 104 -9.03 -14.18 2.13
C ARG A 104 -9.21 -15.05 3.38
N ASN A 105 -9.05 -16.35 3.20
CA ASN A 105 -9.15 -17.34 4.27
C ASN A 105 -8.23 -18.55 3.94
N PRO A 106 -8.00 -19.46 4.90
CA PRO A 106 -7.17 -20.64 4.67
C PRO A 106 -7.65 -21.54 3.52
N GLU A 107 -8.96 -21.59 3.26
CA GLU A 107 -9.53 -22.40 2.17
C GLU A 107 -9.20 -21.82 0.80
N ARG A 108 -9.15 -20.49 0.64
CA ARG A 108 -8.68 -19.82 -0.58
C ARG A 108 -7.23 -20.19 -0.86
N THR A 109 -6.38 -20.15 0.15
CA THR A 109 -4.97 -20.57 0.03
C THR A 109 -4.85 -22.03 -0.41
N LYS A 110 -5.62 -22.94 0.21
CA LYS A 110 -5.67 -24.36 -0.20
C LYS A 110 -6.12 -24.52 -1.65
N ALA A 111 -7.15 -23.79 -2.05
CA ALA A 111 -7.70 -23.86 -3.39
C ALA A 111 -6.69 -23.34 -4.45
N LEU A 112 -5.98 -22.24 -4.17
CA LEU A 112 -4.92 -21.73 -5.04
C LEU A 112 -3.74 -22.71 -5.16
N ASN A 113 -3.32 -23.35 -4.06
CA ASN A 113 -2.24 -24.35 -4.10
C ASN A 113 -2.63 -25.58 -4.94
N LYS A 114 -3.86 -26.09 -4.77
CA LYS A 114 -4.37 -27.20 -5.59
C LYS A 114 -4.45 -26.83 -7.07
N LEU A 115 -4.85 -25.59 -7.37
CA LEU A 115 -4.89 -25.10 -8.74
C LEU A 115 -3.48 -25.02 -9.35
N LEU A 116 -2.47 -24.65 -8.55
CA LEU A 116 -1.08 -24.61 -8.98
C LEU A 116 -0.56 -26.02 -9.30
N GLU A 117 -0.83 -26.99 -8.42
CA GLU A 117 -0.50 -28.40 -8.66
C GLU A 117 -1.17 -28.93 -9.94
N ALA A 118 -2.43 -28.57 -10.17
CA ALA A 118 -3.17 -28.96 -11.38
C ALA A 118 -2.55 -28.35 -12.66
N LYS A 119 -2.14 -27.07 -12.61
CA LYS A 119 -1.44 -26.40 -13.71
C LYS A 119 -0.14 -27.13 -14.05
N ASP A 120 0.67 -27.44 -13.04
CA ASP A 120 1.94 -28.13 -13.22
C ASP A 120 1.74 -29.55 -13.77
N ALA A 121 0.71 -30.27 -13.31
CA ALA A 121 0.34 -31.58 -13.83
C ALA A 121 -0.09 -31.51 -15.31
N ALA A 122 -0.88 -30.50 -15.70
CA ALA A 122 -1.29 -30.30 -17.09
C ALA A 122 -0.08 -30.00 -18.01
N VAL A 123 0.85 -29.16 -17.57
CA VAL A 123 2.09 -28.89 -18.29
C VAL A 123 2.94 -30.15 -18.42
N ARG A 124 3.11 -30.92 -17.32
CA ARG A 124 3.82 -32.21 -17.33
C ARG A 124 3.19 -33.22 -18.28
N ALA A 125 1.86 -33.29 -18.31
CA ALA A 125 1.12 -34.17 -19.21
C ALA A 125 1.37 -33.85 -20.68
N PHE A 126 1.49 -32.56 -21.03
CA PHE A 126 1.78 -32.15 -22.40
C PHE A 126 3.22 -32.47 -22.86
N ILE A 127 4.19 -32.44 -21.93
CA ILE A 127 5.61 -32.71 -22.26
C ILE A 127 6.00 -34.19 -22.10
N ALA A 128 5.17 -35.01 -21.46
CA ALA A 128 5.42 -36.42 -21.25
C ALA A 128 5.55 -37.14 -22.61
N LYS A 129 6.58 -37.98 -22.75
CA LYS A 129 6.88 -38.76 -23.95
C LYS A 129 6.74 -40.24 -23.65
#